data_AF-A0A8H7TRJ4-F1
#
_entry.id   AF-A0A8H7TRJ4-F1
#
_cell.length_a   1.000
_cell.length_b   1.000
_cell.length_c   1.000
_cell.angle_alpha   90.00
_cell.angle_beta   90.00
_cell.angle_gamma   90.00
#
_symmetry.space_group_name_H-M   'P 1'
#
loop_
_entity.id
_entity.type
_entity.pdbx_description
1 polymer ?
#
loop_
_entity_poly.entity_id
_entity_poly.type
_entity_poly.pdbx_seq_one_letter_code
_entity_poly.pdbx_strand_id
1 'polypeptide(L)'
;MASRSQVENPFLHPLLFLYQILQWIIHKTIAPNPPRSDNDLKRPKIAIVGAGITGITAAAHCVGHGFDVTIFEQGPSDQVGGIWSRVNQESGLQIHSIMYRFHPSVTWQSGYPNRQQILGQVRKIWKDYGLEKKTRFEFKVNKVYQDDRGRWIINDTSNGRFDGLIPAIGTCGEPKIPSFPGADRFKGEIYHSSDLSSHREKAKGKKLAIIGGGASAVEALEFAASAKAGKISILSRSDKWIIPRNIAVDVLLSFNIFGQETSFSFIPEFLLRKLFYRDLEDIAPSEKGLYMDTPMVNSDVMDKLRKGQAEWVRGDIDGFCDRGVIVNRRAKGVPQGGPGREEVIDADIIIMATGFKRPSLSFLPEDSFKEPYGPPNWYLQTFPQPILPSPPSTVPTWPPSGLWVTGTLGYTLEFSSCFSQIRSHGPLLSGCSDG
;
A
#
# COMPACT_ATOMS: atom_id res chain seq x y z
N MET A 1 -5.57 25.48 -5.34
CA MET A 1 -4.77 26.58 -4.77
C MET A 1 -3.36 26.06 -4.49
N ALA A 2 -2.35 26.78 -4.96
CA ALA A 2 -0.95 26.40 -4.88
C ALA A 2 -0.46 26.30 -3.41
N SER A 3 0.44 25.33 -3.20
CA SER A 3 1.20 25.08 -1.97
C SER A 3 1.82 26.37 -1.41
N ARG A 4 1.25 26.89 -0.33
CA ARG A 4 1.98 27.70 0.64
C ARG A 4 2.16 26.86 1.89
N SER A 5 3.32 26.23 2.03
CA SER A 5 3.81 25.81 3.35
C SER A 5 4.23 27.07 4.09
N GLN A 6 3.27 27.81 4.63
CA GLN A 6 3.59 28.85 5.60
C GLN A 6 3.98 28.14 6.89
N VAL A 7 5.11 28.56 7.45
CA VAL A 7 5.51 28.14 8.79
C VAL A 7 4.40 28.60 9.73
N GLU A 8 3.86 27.65 10.50
CA GLU A 8 2.73 27.92 11.38
C GLU A 8 3.14 28.88 12.49
N ASN A 9 2.22 29.76 12.90
CA ASN A 9 2.53 30.74 13.92
C ASN A 9 2.81 30.01 15.25
N PRO A 10 4.02 30.13 15.84
CA PRO A 10 4.40 29.40 17.04
C PRO A 10 3.51 29.72 18.24
N PHE A 11 2.89 30.90 18.28
CA PHE A 11 2.02 31.31 19.37
C PHE A 11 0.60 30.74 19.28
N LEU A 12 0.10 30.49 18.06
CA LEU A 12 -1.24 29.93 17.85
C LEU A 12 -1.23 28.40 17.80
N HIS A 13 -0.15 27.82 17.26
CA HIS A 13 -0.02 26.38 17.04
C HIS A 13 1.36 25.85 17.45
N PRO A 14 1.73 25.91 18.74
CA PRO A 14 3.09 25.60 19.22
C PRO A 14 3.53 24.16 18.91
N LEU A 15 2.62 23.19 19.05
CA LEU A 15 2.92 21.78 18.76
C LEU A 15 3.14 21.54 17.27
N LEU A 16 2.34 22.18 16.41
CA LEU A 16 2.46 22.04 14.96
C LEU A 16 3.74 22.72 14.45
N PHE A 17 4.10 23.87 15.01
CA PHE A 17 5.36 24.54 14.73
C PHE A 17 6.57 23.70 15.15
N LEU A 18 6.56 23.12 16.36
CA LEU A 18 7.62 22.20 16.80
C LEU A 18 7.75 20.99 15.87
N TYR A 19 6.61 20.44 15.46
CA TYR A 19 6.58 19.35 14.48
C TYR A 19 7.18 19.76 13.13
N GLN A 20 6.88 20.96 12.62
CA GLN A 20 7.47 21.49 11.38
C GLN A 20 8.98 21.68 11.49
N ILE A 21 9.48 22.14 12.64
CA ILE A 21 10.93 22.23 12.89
C ILE A 21 11.56 20.84 12.86
N LEU A 22 10.98 19.86 13.56
CA LEU A 22 11.48 18.50 13.56
C LEU A 22 11.50 17.90 12.15
N GLN A 23 10.45 18.12 11.36
CA GLN A 23 10.40 17.71 9.96
C GLN A 23 11.49 18.38 9.12
N TRP A 24 11.74 19.67 9.32
CA TRP A 24 12.80 20.39 8.63
C TRP A 24 14.18 19.82 8.98
N ILE A 25 14.43 19.52 10.25
CA ILE A 25 15.67 18.87 10.71
C ILE A 25 15.82 17.52 10.01
N ILE A 26 14.81 16.64 10.09
CA ILE A 26 14.82 15.31 9.44
C ILE A 26 15.10 15.42 7.95
N HIS A 27 14.44 16.34 7.26
CA HIS A 27 14.67 16.57 5.83
C HIS A 27 16.13 16.97 5.57
N LYS A 28 16.67 17.91 6.36
CA LYS A 28 18.04 18.39 6.17
C LYS A 28 19.12 17.36 6.52
N THR A 29 18.87 16.48 7.48
CA THR A 29 19.88 15.54 7.98
C THR A 29 19.81 14.18 7.31
N ILE A 30 18.61 13.70 6.94
CA ILE A 30 18.40 12.32 6.50
C ILE A 30 18.08 12.24 4.99
N ALA A 31 17.48 13.27 4.38
CA ALA A 31 17.16 13.18 2.96
C ALA A 31 18.43 13.19 2.10
N PRO A 32 18.57 12.26 1.14
CA PRO A 32 19.69 12.29 0.22
C PRO A 32 19.58 13.53 -0.66
N ASN A 33 20.68 14.25 -0.88
CA ASN A 33 20.62 15.45 -1.72
C ASN A 33 20.31 15.07 -3.16
N PRO A 34 19.43 15.82 -3.86
CA PRO A 34 19.26 15.67 -5.29
C PRO A 34 20.60 15.79 -6.03
N PRO A 35 20.76 15.08 -7.16
CA PRO A 35 21.98 15.15 -7.93
C PRO A 35 22.17 16.57 -8.47
N ARG A 36 23.40 17.05 -8.54
CA ARG A 36 23.71 18.29 -9.27
C ARG A 36 23.45 18.03 -10.75
N SER A 37 22.87 19.01 -11.45
CA SER A 37 22.40 18.88 -12.85
C SER A 37 23.47 18.52 -13.88
N ASP A 38 24.75 18.57 -13.50
CA ASP A 38 25.91 18.43 -14.38
C ASP A 38 26.78 17.18 -14.07
N ASN A 39 26.32 16.32 -13.16
CA ASN A 39 27.06 15.10 -12.82
C ASN A 39 26.59 13.93 -13.69
N ASP A 40 27.46 13.47 -14.60
CA ASP A 40 27.34 12.17 -15.22
C ASP A 40 27.56 11.10 -14.14
N LEU A 41 26.52 10.33 -13.80
CA LEU A 41 26.58 9.35 -12.71
C LEU A 41 27.36 8.12 -13.19
N LYS A 42 28.64 8.03 -12.83
CA LYS A 42 29.57 6.97 -13.30
C LYS A 42 29.57 5.69 -12.43
N ARG A 43 28.62 5.54 -11.51
CA ARG A 43 28.55 4.43 -10.53
C ARG A 43 27.46 3.41 -10.92
N PRO A 44 27.46 2.19 -10.35
CA PRO A 44 26.77 1.02 -10.90
C PRO A 44 25.34 1.29 -11.36
N LYS A 45 24.95 0.71 -12.50
CA LYS A 45 23.66 0.93 -13.14
C LYS A 45 22.59 0.07 -12.49
N ILE A 46 21.56 0.69 -11.92
CA ILE A 46 20.48 -0.01 -11.26
C ILE A 46 19.21 0.03 -12.13
N ALA A 47 18.63 -1.13 -12.42
CA ALA A 47 17.31 -1.25 -13.01
C ALA A 47 16.24 -1.21 -11.91
N ILE A 48 15.21 -0.39 -12.08
CA ILE A 48 14.05 -0.33 -11.18
C ILE A 48 12.81 -0.66 -12.00
N VAL A 49 12.02 -1.64 -11.58
CA VAL A 49 10.79 -2.05 -12.28
C VAL A 49 9.58 -1.46 -11.56
N GLY A 50 8.96 -0.44 -12.17
CA GLY A 50 7.82 0.29 -11.65
C GLY A 50 8.17 1.68 -11.11
N ALA A 51 7.39 2.69 -11.51
CA ALA A 51 7.39 4.07 -11.03
C ALA A 51 6.21 4.33 -10.06
N GLY A 52 5.90 3.33 -9.22
CA GLY A 52 5.08 3.51 -8.01
C GLY A 52 5.86 4.21 -6.89
N ILE A 53 5.21 4.42 -5.74
CA ILE A 53 5.88 5.06 -4.58
C ILE A 53 7.21 4.38 -4.24
N THR A 54 7.22 3.04 -4.16
CA THR A 54 8.44 2.28 -3.85
C THR A 54 9.56 2.52 -4.85
N GLY A 55 9.25 2.50 -6.15
CA GLY A 55 10.25 2.70 -7.20
C GLY A 55 10.79 4.12 -7.24
N ILE A 56 9.93 5.12 -7.02
CA ILE A 56 10.30 6.54 -6.97
C ILE A 56 11.20 6.82 -5.77
N THR A 57 10.84 6.29 -4.59
CA THR A 57 11.68 6.40 -3.40
C THR A 57 13.04 5.72 -3.63
N ALA A 58 13.04 4.48 -4.12
CA ALA A 58 14.27 3.75 -4.39
C ALA A 58 15.17 4.51 -5.36
N ALA A 59 14.61 5.03 -6.46
CA ALA A 59 15.33 5.83 -7.44
C ALA A 59 15.90 7.12 -6.82
N ALA A 60 15.12 7.85 -6.02
CA ALA A 60 15.56 9.06 -5.35
C ALA A 60 16.76 8.79 -4.43
N HIS A 61 16.73 7.69 -3.66
CA HIS A 61 17.86 7.27 -2.84
C HIS A 61 19.08 6.86 -3.68
N CYS A 62 18.90 5.99 -4.69
CA CYS A 62 19.99 5.59 -5.59
C CYS A 62 20.69 6.81 -6.21
N VAL A 63 19.90 7.70 -6.82
CA VAL A 63 20.42 8.89 -7.51
C VAL A 63 21.08 9.84 -6.52
N GLY A 64 20.48 10.10 -5.36
CA GLY A 64 21.06 10.98 -4.35
C GLY A 64 22.32 10.43 -3.67
N HIS A 65 22.55 9.11 -3.73
CA HIS A 65 23.81 8.47 -3.35
C HIS A 65 24.80 8.31 -4.50
N GLY A 66 24.44 8.77 -5.70
CA GLY A 66 25.30 8.85 -6.88
C GLY A 66 25.28 7.64 -7.81
N PHE A 67 24.34 6.70 -7.65
CA PHE A 67 24.14 5.57 -8.56
C PHE A 67 23.38 5.99 -9.81
N ASP A 68 23.72 5.41 -10.96
CA ASP A 68 22.90 5.57 -12.16
C ASP A 68 21.70 4.62 -12.12
N VAL A 69 20.56 5.10 -12.62
CA VAL A 69 19.27 4.40 -12.50
C VAL A 69 18.54 4.47 -13.83
N THR A 70 17.93 3.35 -14.22
CA THR A 70 16.88 3.31 -15.23
C THR A 70 15.62 2.72 -14.63
N ILE A 71 14.53 3.47 -14.66
CA ILE A 71 13.20 3.03 -14.23
C ILE A 71 12.45 2.52 -15.46
N PHE A 72 11.84 1.34 -15.35
CA PHE A 72 10.97 0.76 -16.37
C PHE A 72 9.53 0.79 -15.85
N GLU A 73 8.69 1.63 -16.45
CA GLU A 73 7.28 1.79 -16.06
C GLU A 73 6.38 1.33 -17.21
N GLN A 74 5.40 0.49 -16.89
CA GLN A 74 4.44 -0.03 -17.86
C GLN A 74 3.45 1.05 -18.32
N GLY A 75 3.06 1.96 -17.43
CA GLY A 75 2.14 3.05 -17.71
C GLY A 75 2.79 4.26 -18.42
N PRO A 76 1.95 5.19 -18.90
CA PRO A 76 2.39 6.48 -19.42
C PRO A 76 2.87 7.43 -18.30
N SER A 77 3.51 8.53 -18.69
CA SER A 77 4.15 9.48 -17.76
C SER A 77 3.19 10.25 -16.84
N ASP A 78 1.93 10.41 -17.23
CA ASP A 78 0.90 11.02 -16.40
C ASP A 78 0.39 10.10 -15.27
N GLN A 79 0.71 8.80 -15.33
CA GLN A 79 0.33 7.78 -14.35
C GLN A 79 1.42 7.46 -13.30
N VAL A 80 2.50 8.25 -13.23
CA VAL A 80 3.53 8.14 -12.19
C VAL A 80 2.90 8.19 -10.78
N GLY A 81 3.38 7.31 -9.88
CA GLY A 81 2.84 7.11 -8.53
C GLY A 81 2.11 5.78 -8.33
N GLY A 82 1.96 4.97 -9.38
CA GLY A 82 1.48 3.60 -9.31
C GLY A 82 0.01 3.51 -8.92
N ILE A 83 -0.33 2.78 -7.85
CA ILE A 83 -1.73 2.63 -7.44
C ILE A 83 -2.41 3.98 -7.13
N TRP A 84 -1.67 4.95 -6.58
CA TRP A 84 -2.23 6.25 -6.21
C TRP A 84 -2.66 7.11 -7.39
N SER A 85 -2.09 6.90 -8.58
CA SER A 85 -2.55 7.59 -9.80
C SER A 85 -3.87 7.00 -10.31
N ARG A 86 -4.14 5.71 -10.03
CA ARG A 86 -5.28 4.94 -10.54
C ARG A 86 -6.48 4.87 -9.59
N VAL A 87 -6.27 5.02 -8.28
CA VAL A 87 -7.36 4.99 -7.28
C VAL A 87 -8.27 6.22 -7.38
N ASN A 88 -9.44 6.12 -6.75
CA ASN A 88 -10.48 7.14 -6.82
C ASN A 88 -10.04 8.48 -6.24
N GLN A 89 -10.72 9.56 -6.66
CA GLN A 89 -10.41 10.90 -6.19
C GLN A 89 -10.61 11.05 -4.68
N GLU A 90 -11.59 10.34 -4.13
CA GLU A 90 -11.95 10.30 -2.72
C GLU A 90 -10.99 9.44 -1.89
N SER A 91 -10.14 8.61 -2.52
CA SER A 91 -9.21 7.75 -1.80
C SER A 91 -8.18 8.58 -1.01
N GLY A 92 -7.81 8.08 0.15
CA GLY A 92 -6.87 8.70 1.06
C GLY A 92 -6.24 7.67 1.97
N LEU A 93 -5.12 8.05 2.58
CA LEU A 93 -4.47 7.17 3.53
C LEU A 93 -5.35 7.03 4.78
N GLN A 94 -5.77 5.79 5.05
CA GLN A 94 -6.69 5.51 6.16
C GLN A 94 -5.98 5.44 7.51
N ILE A 95 -4.65 5.30 7.54
CA ILE A 95 -3.88 5.13 8.78
C ILE A 95 -2.93 6.29 9.03
N HIS A 96 -2.81 6.69 10.30
CA HIS A 96 -1.83 7.67 10.73
C HIS A 96 -0.49 6.99 11.03
N SER A 97 0.39 6.84 10.02
CA SER A 97 1.66 6.14 10.21
C SER A 97 2.85 6.87 9.61
N ILE A 98 3.93 6.97 10.39
CA ILE A 98 5.24 7.44 9.95
C ILE A 98 5.77 6.61 8.77
N MET A 99 5.39 5.33 8.68
CA MET A 99 5.81 4.43 7.60
C MET A 99 5.31 4.86 6.22
N TYR A 100 4.22 5.63 6.17
CA TYR A 100 3.73 6.20 4.92
C TYR A 100 4.44 7.49 4.51
N ARG A 101 5.44 7.95 5.27
CA ARG A 101 6.45 8.90 4.81
C ARG A 101 7.53 8.14 4.04
N PHE A 102 7.19 7.81 2.81
CA PHE A 102 8.04 7.02 1.91
C PHE A 102 9.35 7.71 1.51
N HIS A 103 9.57 8.97 1.88
CA HIS A 103 10.85 9.65 1.72
C HIS A 103 10.97 10.74 2.80
N PRO A 104 12.18 11.04 3.32
CA PRO A 104 12.33 11.98 4.44
C PRO A 104 11.81 13.40 4.16
N SER A 105 11.82 13.82 2.89
CA SER A 105 11.29 15.13 2.46
C SER A 105 9.76 15.21 2.36
N VAL A 106 9.04 14.08 2.50
CA VAL A 106 7.58 14.03 2.42
C VAL A 106 6.98 14.74 3.62
N THR A 107 6.07 15.66 3.37
CA THR A 107 5.35 16.39 4.42
C THR A 107 3.85 16.30 4.19
N TRP A 108 3.09 16.05 5.25
CA TRP A 108 1.63 16.00 5.24
C TRP A 108 1.05 17.25 5.92
N GLN A 109 -0.09 17.73 5.41
CA GLN A 109 -0.82 18.84 6.05
C GLN A 109 -1.86 18.33 7.06
N SER A 110 -2.25 17.05 6.95
CA SER A 110 -3.20 16.38 7.84
C SER A 110 -2.64 15.01 8.23
N GLY A 111 -3.17 14.44 9.30
CA GLY A 111 -2.81 13.10 9.74
C GLY A 111 -3.22 11.98 8.78
N TYR A 112 -4.21 12.26 7.92
CA TYR A 112 -4.78 11.31 6.95
C TYR A 112 -4.71 11.96 5.57
N PRO A 113 -3.55 11.91 4.88
CA PRO A 113 -3.36 12.61 3.63
C PRO A 113 -4.24 12.03 2.53
N ASN A 114 -4.85 12.90 1.74
CA ASN A 114 -5.68 12.48 0.60
C ASN A 114 -4.83 12.14 -0.64
N ARG A 115 -5.44 11.51 -1.65
CA ARG A 115 -4.78 11.18 -2.91
C ARG A 115 -4.01 12.33 -3.53
N GLN A 116 -4.57 13.54 -3.54
CA GLN A 116 -3.93 14.71 -4.15
C GLN A 116 -2.63 15.10 -3.43
N GLN A 117 -2.62 15.06 -2.10
CA GLN A 117 -1.43 15.31 -1.31
C GLN A 117 -0.37 14.23 -1.56
N ILE A 118 -0.76 12.96 -1.59
CA ILE A 118 0.16 11.85 -1.85
C ILE A 118 0.79 11.99 -3.24
N LEU A 119 -0.02 12.16 -4.28
CA LEU A 119 0.49 12.37 -5.65
C LEU A 119 1.31 13.65 -5.78
N GLY A 120 0.96 14.71 -5.05
CA GLY A 120 1.74 15.94 -4.99
C GLY A 120 3.16 15.71 -4.45
N GLN A 121 3.30 14.96 -3.35
CA GLN A 121 4.61 14.61 -2.79
C GLN A 121 5.39 13.67 -3.70
N VAL A 122 4.72 12.68 -4.31
CA VAL A 122 5.33 11.79 -5.31
C VAL A 122 5.91 12.59 -6.48
N ARG A 123 5.12 13.47 -7.09
CA ARG A 123 5.53 14.30 -8.23
C ARG A 123 6.63 15.30 -7.85
N LYS A 124 6.61 15.80 -6.61
CA LYS A 124 7.67 16.64 -6.08
C LYS A 124 9.01 15.90 -6.07
N ILE A 125 9.07 14.70 -5.49
CA ILE A 125 10.29 13.88 -5.49
C ILE A 125 10.70 13.51 -6.90
N TRP A 126 9.74 13.11 -7.74
CA TRP A 126 9.99 12.81 -9.15
C TRP A 126 10.75 13.93 -9.87
N LYS A 127 10.30 15.18 -9.67
CA LYS A 127 10.91 16.38 -10.24
C LYS A 127 12.24 16.72 -9.57
N ASP A 128 12.28 16.75 -8.24
CA ASP A 128 13.44 17.17 -7.46
C ASP A 128 14.67 16.30 -7.78
N TYR A 129 14.48 14.99 -7.98
CA TYR A 129 15.57 14.05 -8.31
C TYR A 129 15.75 13.81 -9.82
N GLY A 130 15.03 14.52 -10.69
CA GLY A 130 15.17 14.43 -12.14
C GLY A 130 14.85 13.05 -12.73
N LEU A 131 13.91 12.31 -12.12
CA LEU A 131 13.65 10.90 -12.44
C LEU A 131 12.98 10.69 -13.80
N GLU A 132 12.32 11.73 -14.34
CA GLU A 132 11.66 11.68 -15.64
C GLU A 132 12.62 11.25 -16.76
N LYS A 133 13.81 11.85 -16.81
CA LYS A 133 14.85 11.53 -17.81
C LYS A 133 15.46 10.14 -17.64
N LYS A 134 15.26 9.53 -16.48
CA LYS A 134 15.75 8.20 -16.12
C LYS A 134 14.69 7.12 -16.30
N THR A 135 13.52 7.47 -16.83
CA THR A 135 12.38 6.56 -16.92
C THR A 135 12.05 6.21 -18.35
N ARG A 136 11.85 4.93 -18.60
CA ARG A 136 11.26 4.39 -19.82
C ARG A 136 9.80 4.07 -19.53
N PHE A 137 8.91 4.89 -20.06
CA PHE A 137 7.47 4.71 -19.97
C PHE A 137 6.97 3.72 -21.02
N GLU A 138 5.73 3.26 -20.85
CA GLU A 138 5.07 2.32 -21.77
C GLU A 138 5.90 1.06 -22.01
N PHE A 139 6.71 0.69 -21.00
CA PHE A 139 7.67 -0.41 -21.08
C PHE A 139 7.29 -1.49 -20.07
N LYS A 140 6.69 -2.58 -20.57
CA LYS A 140 6.37 -3.75 -19.75
C LYS A 140 7.58 -4.68 -19.62
N VAL A 141 8.02 -4.92 -18.38
CA VAL A 141 9.02 -5.95 -18.07
C VAL A 141 8.33 -7.31 -18.02
N ASN A 142 8.67 -8.18 -18.96
CA ASN A 142 8.13 -9.55 -19.05
C ASN A 142 9.10 -10.58 -18.49
N LYS A 143 10.41 -10.31 -18.59
CA LYS A 143 11.46 -11.22 -18.12
C LYS A 143 12.70 -10.44 -17.70
N VAL A 144 13.37 -10.89 -16.65
CA VAL A 144 14.73 -10.47 -16.29
C VAL A 144 15.60 -11.69 -16.10
N TYR A 145 16.88 -11.58 -16.45
CA TYR A 145 17.85 -12.67 -16.31
C TYR A 145 19.25 -12.08 -16.15
N GLN A 146 20.19 -12.87 -15.63
CA GLN A 146 21.58 -12.46 -15.50
C GLN A 146 22.41 -12.94 -16.70
N ASP A 147 23.40 -12.15 -17.10
CA ASP A 147 24.46 -12.61 -18.01
C ASP A 147 25.55 -13.39 -17.25
N ASP A 148 26.51 -13.94 -17.99
CA ASP A 148 27.63 -14.72 -17.44
C ASP A 148 28.50 -13.94 -16.43
N ARG A 149 28.35 -12.60 -16.37
CA ARG A 149 29.05 -11.71 -15.43
C ARG A 149 28.16 -11.30 -14.25
N GLY A 150 26.99 -11.93 -14.09
CA GLY A 150 26.05 -11.63 -13.01
C GLY A 150 25.25 -10.33 -13.19
N ARG A 151 25.32 -9.68 -14.36
CA ARG A 151 24.60 -8.41 -14.61
C ARG A 151 23.19 -8.70 -15.08
N TRP A 152 22.24 -7.95 -14.56
CA TRP A 152 20.83 -8.01 -14.90
C TRP A 152 20.56 -7.46 -16.31
N ILE A 153 19.79 -8.22 -17.08
CA ILE A 153 19.24 -7.85 -18.38
C ILE A 153 17.71 -7.79 -18.24
N ILE A 154 17.12 -6.72 -18.77
CA ILE A 154 15.68 -6.46 -18.72
C ILE A 154 15.08 -6.71 -20.10
N ASN A 155 14.20 -7.71 -20.20
CA ASN A 155 13.63 -8.28 -21.42
C ASN A 155 14.66 -8.84 -22.42
N ASP A 156 15.61 -8.00 -22.87
CA ASP A 156 16.61 -8.29 -23.87
C ASP A 156 17.85 -7.38 -23.70
N THR A 157 18.98 -7.78 -24.30
CA THR A 157 20.28 -7.09 -24.12
C THR A 157 20.35 -5.67 -24.71
N SER A 158 19.42 -5.28 -25.59
CA SER A 158 19.39 -3.93 -26.18
C SER A 158 18.96 -2.87 -25.16
N ASN A 159 18.29 -3.28 -24.08
CA ASN A 159 17.90 -2.39 -22.98
C ASN A 159 19.05 -2.06 -22.03
N GLY A 160 20.24 -2.60 -22.29
CA GLY A 160 21.42 -2.41 -21.47
C GLY A 160 21.62 -3.53 -20.46
N ARG A 161 22.64 -3.35 -19.63
CA ARG A 161 23.03 -4.28 -18.57
C ARG A 161 23.14 -3.49 -17.27
N PHE A 162 22.65 -4.08 -16.19
CA PHE A 162 22.50 -3.45 -14.90
C PHE A 162 23.21 -4.26 -13.82
N ASP A 163 23.88 -3.59 -12.91
CA ASP A 163 24.61 -4.19 -11.80
C ASP A 163 23.66 -4.52 -10.63
N GLY A 164 22.44 -3.98 -10.64
CA GLY A 164 21.41 -4.30 -9.65
C GLY A 164 19.99 -4.15 -10.20
N LEU A 165 19.04 -4.81 -9.54
CA LEU A 165 17.63 -4.86 -9.93
C LEU A 165 16.73 -4.66 -8.70
N ILE A 166 15.86 -3.64 -8.74
CA ILE A 166 14.84 -3.36 -7.71
C ILE A 166 13.44 -3.61 -8.31
N PRO A 167 12.76 -4.73 -7.98
CA PRO A 167 11.39 -4.99 -8.44
C PRO A 167 10.33 -4.25 -7.60
N ALA A 168 9.96 -3.04 -8.02
CA ALA A 168 9.01 -2.17 -7.33
C ALA A 168 7.56 -2.22 -7.87
N ILE A 169 7.05 -3.42 -8.15
CA ILE A 169 5.73 -3.64 -8.80
C ILE A 169 4.51 -3.47 -7.88
N GLY A 170 4.74 -3.32 -6.57
CA GLY A 170 3.68 -3.18 -5.56
C GLY A 170 2.88 -4.46 -5.30
N THR A 171 1.80 -4.32 -4.53
CA THR A 171 0.97 -5.46 -4.05
C THR A 171 -0.45 -5.46 -4.60
N CYS A 172 -0.87 -4.36 -5.23
CA CYS A 172 -2.21 -4.17 -5.79
C CYS A 172 -2.14 -4.14 -7.32
N GLY A 173 -2.33 -5.30 -7.94
CA GLY A 173 -2.34 -5.48 -9.39
C GLY A 173 -3.73 -5.28 -9.97
N GLU A 174 -4.28 -6.32 -10.59
CA GLU A 174 -5.61 -6.30 -11.20
C GLU A 174 -6.74 -6.38 -10.15
N PRO A 175 -7.90 -5.73 -10.41
CA PRO A 175 -9.12 -5.95 -9.64
C PRO A 175 -9.45 -7.44 -9.46
N LYS A 176 -9.78 -7.85 -8.23
CA LYS A 176 -10.26 -9.20 -7.96
C LYS A 176 -11.77 -9.20 -8.05
N ILE A 177 -12.33 -9.61 -9.18
CA ILE A 177 -13.78 -9.71 -9.38
C ILE A 177 -14.19 -11.18 -9.27
N PRO A 178 -14.75 -11.62 -8.12
CA PRO A 178 -15.27 -12.97 -7.98
C PRO A 178 -16.54 -13.16 -8.81
N SER A 179 -16.72 -14.37 -9.34
CA SER A 179 -17.98 -14.78 -9.98
C SER A 179 -19.01 -15.13 -8.90
N PHE A 180 -20.23 -14.60 -9.03
CA PHE A 180 -21.36 -14.96 -8.17
C PHE A 180 -22.48 -15.60 -9.00
N PRO A 181 -23.17 -16.62 -8.47
CA PRO A 181 -24.37 -17.16 -9.11
C PRO A 181 -25.41 -16.07 -9.34
N GLY A 182 -26.01 -16.03 -10.54
CA GLY A 182 -27.08 -15.07 -10.87
C GLY A 182 -26.62 -13.64 -11.11
N ALA A 183 -25.30 -13.36 -11.15
CA ALA A 183 -24.78 -12.03 -11.43
C ALA A 183 -25.20 -11.49 -12.81
N ASP A 184 -25.39 -12.39 -13.78
CA ASP A 184 -25.91 -12.12 -15.12
C ASP A 184 -27.38 -11.67 -15.14
N ARG A 185 -28.15 -11.99 -14.08
CA ARG A 185 -29.58 -11.67 -13.96
C ARG A 185 -29.84 -10.33 -13.30
N PHE A 186 -28.84 -9.76 -12.63
CA PHE A 186 -28.97 -8.48 -11.96
C PHE A 186 -29.20 -7.36 -12.99
N LYS A 187 -30.28 -6.58 -12.81
CA LYS A 187 -30.67 -5.53 -13.77
C LYS A 187 -29.96 -4.20 -13.54
N GLY A 188 -29.27 -4.05 -12.41
CA GLY A 188 -28.52 -2.85 -12.06
C GLY A 188 -27.08 -2.87 -12.58
N GLU A 189 -26.29 -1.91 -12.12
CA GLU A 189 -24.88 -1.77 -12.52
C GLU A 189 -23.95 -2.43 -11.49
N ILE A 190 -22.91 -3.12 -11.95
CA ILE A 190 -21.90 -3.74 -11.09
C ILE A 190 -20.55 -3.08 -11.37
N TYR A 191 -19.94 -2.50 -10.34
CA TYR A 191 -18.65 -1.82 -10.42
C TYR A 191 -17.65 -2.44 -9.46
N HIS A 192 -16.36 -2.35 -9.79
CA HIS A 192 -15.31 -2.64 -8.82
C HIS A 192 -14.93 -1.37 -8.07
N SER A 193 -14.50 -1.49 -6.81
CA SER A 193 -14.13 -0.33 -5.97
C SER A 193 -13.01 0.52 -6.55
N SER A 194 -12.25 0.03 -7.55
CA SER A 194 -11.20 0.78 -8.24
C SER A 194 -11.71 1.75 -9.31
N ASP A 195 -12.96 1.62 -9.75
CA ASP A 195 -13.55 2.42 -10.84
C ASP A 195 -14.87 3.03 -10.38
N LEU A 196 -14.80 3.92 -9.40
CA LEU A 196 -15.98 4.62 -8.86
C LEU A 196 -16.05 6.08 -9.30
N SER A 197 -14.89 6.71 -9.52
CA SER A 197 -14.80 8.16 -9.79
C SER A 197 -15.63 8.60 -11.01
N SER A 198 -15.76 7.74 -12.01
CA SER A 198 -16.53 7.97 -13.25
C SER A 198 -18.05 7.80 -13.08
N HIS A 199 -18.52 7.32 -11.93
CA HIS A 199 -19.91 6.88 -11.70
C HIS A 199 -20.63 7.67 -10.62
N ARG A 200 -20.04 8.76 -10.12
CA ARG A 200 -20.58 9.59 -9.03
C ARG A 200 -22.01 10.06 -9.29
N GLU A 201 -22.29 10.58 -10.48
CA GLU A 201 -23.63 11.11 -10.82
C GLU A 201 -24.70 10.03 -10.86
N LYS A 202 -24.34 8.79 -11.22
CA LYS A 202 -25.27 7.66 -11.27
C LYS A 202 -25.68 7.18 -9.88
N ALA A 203 -24.82 7.35 -8.87
CA ALA A 203 -25.07 6.88 -7.51
C ALA A 203 -26.06 7.75 -6.72
N LYS A 204 -26.36 8.97 -7.18
CA LYS A 204 -27.22 9.91 -6.47
C LYS A 204 -28.64 9.37 -6.29
N GLY A 205 -29.12 9.28 -5.04
CA GLY A 205 -30.45 8.79 -4.69
C GLY A 205 -30.67 7.27 -4.91
N LYS A 206 -29.65 6.53 -5.36
CA LYS A 206 -29.73 5.09 -5.62
C LYS A 206 -29.48 4.25 -4.37
N LYS A 207 -29.92 2.99 -4.40
CA LYS A 207 -29.57 1.96 -3.40
C LYS A 207 -28.27 1.29 -3.81
N LEU A 208 -27.27 1.31 -2.94
CA LEU A 208 -25.94 0.75 -3.20
C LEU A 208 -25.66 -0.44 -2.27
N ALA A 209 -25.28 -1.58 -2.83
CA ALA A 209 -24.76 -2.72 -2.07
C ALA A 209 -23.24 -2.83 -2.26
N ILE A 210 -22.48 -2.74 -1.17
CA ILE A 210 -21.01 -2.82 -1.18
C ILE A 210 -20.63 -4.22 -0.69
N ILE A 211 -20.02 -5.04 -1.55
CA ILE A 211 -19.58 -6.39 -1.21
C ILE A 211 -18.12 -6.35 -0.76
N GLY A 212 -17.89 -6.58 0.54
CA GLY A 212 -16.58 -6.55 1.18
C GLY A 212 -16.61 -5.78 2.50
N GLY A 213 -15.69 -6.11 3.41
CA GLY A 213 -15.55 -5.47 4.72
C GLY A 213 -14.11 -5.03 5.03
N GLY A 214 -13.38 -4.59 4.00
CA GLY A 214 -12.01 -4.07 4.14
C GLY A 214 -11.91 -2.58 3.83
N ALA A 215 -10.68 -2.06 3.73
CA ALA A 215 -10.44 -0.64 3.43
C ALA A 215 -11.15 -0.16 2.15
N SER A 216 -11.20 -0.99 1.10
CA SER A 216 -11.92 -0.66 -0.13
C SER A 216 -13.44 -0.51 0.05
N ALA A 217 -14.04 -1.16 1.05
CA ALA A 217 -15.46 -1.02 1.35
C ALA A 217 -15.74 0.32 2.04
N VAL A 218 -14.82 0.77 2.89
CA VAL A 218 -14.85 2.10 3.51
C VAL A 218 -14.75 3.18 2.43
N GLU A 219 -13.82 3.04 1.48
CA GLU A 219 -13.70 3.97 0.35
C GLU A 219 -14.98 4.00 -0.50
N ALA A 220 -15.59 2.83 -0.76
CA ALA A 220 -16.86 2.75 -1.46
C ALA A 220 -18.01 3.42 -0.69
N LEU A 221 -18.03 3.32 0.65
CA LEU A 221 -18.98 4.02 1.50
C LEU A 221 -18.78 5.55 1.45
N GLU A 222 -17.53 6.02 1.53
CA GLU A 222 -17.19 7.44 1.42
C GLU A 222 -17.61 7.99 0.05
N PHE A 223 -17.34 7.27 -1.03
CA PHE A 223 -17.82 7.56 -2.38
C PHE A 223 -19.35 7.69 -2.42
N ALA A 224 -20.06 6.65 -1.97
CA ALA A 224 -21.52 6.57 -1.99
C ALA A 224 -22.17 7.71 -1.18
N ALA A 225 -21.62 8.01 -0.01
CA ALA A 225 -22.07 9.10 0.84
C ALA A 225 -21.83 10.46 0.16
N SER A 226 -20.66 10.66 -0.43
CA SER A 226 -20.33 11.91 -1.14
C SER A 226 -21.20 12.12 -2.39
N ALA A 227 -21.60 11.04 -3.06
CA ALA A 227 -22.54 11.05 -4.18
C ALA A 227 -24.00 11.27 -3.76
N LYS A 228 -24.30 11.29 -2.45
CA LYS A 228 -25.66 11.36 -1.89
C LYS A 228 -26.53 10.18 -2.34
N ALA A 229 -26.00 8.97 -2.22
CA ALA A 229 -26.78 7.74 -2.39
C ALA A 229 -27.97 7.70 -1.42
N GLY A 230 -29.05 7.02 -1.82
CA GLY A 230 -30.30 6.96 -1.06
C GLY A 230 -30.22 5.98 0.12
N LYS A 231 -29.71 4.76 -0.11
CA LYS A 231 -29.45 3.75 0.92
C LYS A 231 -28.16 3.01 0.61
N ILE A 232 -27.35 2.73 1.63
CA ILE A 232 -26.06 2.05 1.45
C ILE A 232 -26.05 0.80 2.34
N SER A 233 -25.74 -0.36 1.78
CA SER A 233 -25.66 -1.63 2.52
C SER A 233 -24.28 -2.23 2.33
N ILE A 234 -23.51 -2.35 3.40
CA ILE A 234 -22.17 -2.98 3.39
C ILE A 234 -22.33 -4.44 3.77
N LEU A 235 -21.93 -5.34 2.88
CA LEU A 235 -22.07 -6.78 3.03
C LEU A 235 -20.70 -7.39 3.33
N SER A 236 -20.51 -7.85 4.57
CA SER A 236 -19.23 -8.41 5.02
C SER A 236 -19.37 -9.86 5.48
N ARG A 237 -18.51 -10.73 4.91
CA ARG A 237 -18.39 -12.14 5.30
C ARG A 237 -17.60 -12.34 6.59
N SER A 238 -16.72 -11.39 6.93
CA SER A 238 -15.84 -11.49 8.09
C SER A 238 -15.87 -10.20 8.88
N ASP A 239 -15.87 -10.30 10.20
CA ASP A 239 -15.78 -9.12 11.04
C ASP A 239 -14.36 -8.56 11.01
N LYS A 240 -14.27 -7.23 11.00
CA LYS A 240 -13.02 -6.50 11.20
C LYS A 240 -13.25 -5.39 12.20
N TRP A 241 -12.22 -5.11 12.98
CA TRP A 241 -12.22 -3.95 13.85
C TRP A 241 -12.25 -2.67 13.02
N ILE A 242 -13.11 -1.74 13.41
CA ILE A 242 -13.21 -0.38 12.88
C ILE A 242 -12.75 0.55 14.00
N ILE A 243 -11.58 1.14 13.81
CA ILE A 243 -10.95 2.05 14.75
C ILE A 243 -11.31 3.48 14.31
N PRO A 244 -11.81 4.33 15.21
CA PRO A 244 -12.08 5.74 14.90
C PRO A 244 -10.77 6.49 14.67
N ARG A 245 -10.78 7.48 13.77
CA ARG A 245 -9.65 8.41 13.62
C ARG A 245 -9.62 9.34 14.82
N ASN A 246 -8.88 8.96 15.86
CA ASN A 246 -8.80 9.70 17.12
C ASN A 246 -7.41 9.53 17.75
N ILE A 247 -6.72 10.66 17.99
CA ILE A 247 -5.35 10.66 18.52
C ILE A 247 -5.24 9.90 19.85
N ALA A 248 -6.22 10.01 20.75
CA ALA A 248 -6.18 9.31 22.03
C ALA A 248 -6.28 7.79 21.85
N VAL A 249 -7.09 7.33 20.88
CA VAL A 249 -7.17 5.91 20.52
C VAL A 249 -5.88 5.45 19.86
N ASP A 250 -5.37 6.20 18.89
CA ASP A 250 -4.12 5.89 18.19
C ASP A 250 -2.94 5.79 19.18
N VAL A 251 -2.85 6.72 20.13
CA VAL A 251 -1.83 6.70 21.20
C VAL A 251 -2.00 5.48 22.12
N LEU A 252 -3.24 5.19 22.55
CA LEU A 252 -3.52 4.02 23.38
C LEU A 252 -3.07 2.72 22.70
N LEU A 253 -3.38 2.57 21.42
CA LEU A 253 -2.99 1.39 20.64
C LEU A 253 -1.48 1.34 20.38
N SER A 254 -0.81 2.49 20.24
CA SER A 254 0.63 2.56 20.07
C SER A 254 1.43 2.10 21.28
N PHE A 255 0.84 2.08 22.48
CA PHE A 255 1.49 1.52 23.68
C PHE A 255 1.63 -0.01 23.65
N ASN A 256 1.02 -0.69 22.69
CA ASN A 256 1.35 -2.09 22.45
C ASN A 256 2.70 -2.24 21.72
N ILE A 257 3.78 -2.09 22.49
CA ILE A 257 5.17 -2.11 22.00
C ILE A 257 5.51 -3.41 21.25
N PHE A 258 4.85 -4.52 21.61
CA PHE A 258 5.14 -5.83 21.02
C PHE A 258 4.48 -6.04 19.65
N GLY A 259 3.55 -5.17 19.24
CA GLY A 259 2.88 -5.27 17.94
C GLY A 259 2.12 -6.58 17.72
N GLN A 260 1.79 -7.30 18.79
CA GLN A 260 1.10 -8.59 18.76
C GLN A 260 0.05 -8.64 19.87
N GLU A 261 -0.81 -9.64 19.83
CA GLU A 261 -1.75 -9.87 20.93
C GLU A 261 -1.03 -10.15 22.25
N THR A 262 -1.52 -9.54 23.31
CA THR A 262 -0.99 -9.69 24.67
C THR A 262 -2.13 -9.99 25.63
N SER A 263 -1.79 -10.48 26.83
CA SER A 263 -2.78 -10.67 27.90
C SER A 263 -3.51 -9.38 28.32
N PHE A 264 -3.04 -8.19 27.89
CA PHE A 264 -3.66 -6.91 28.18
C PHE A 264 -4.44 -6.31 27.01
N SER A 265 -4.51 -6.98 25.85
CA SER A 265 -5.24 -6.49 24.68
C SER A 265 -6.76 -6.37 24.89
N PHE A 266 -7.30 -7.09 25.89
CA PHE A 266 -8.70 -6.94 26.28
C PHE A 266 -9.02 -5.50 26.74
N ILE A 267 -8.03 -4.74 27.23
CA ILE A 267 -8.23 -3.36 27.71
C ILE A 267 -8.61 -2.42 26.55
N PRO A 268 -7.78 -2.26 25.49
CA PRO A 268 -8.17 -1.43 24.35
C PRO A 268 -9.42 -1.97 23.66
N GLU A 269 -9.62 -3.29 23.56
CA GLU A 269 -10.86 -3.86 23.00
C GLU A 269 -12.10 -3.48 23.79
N PHE A 270 -12.05 -3.59 25.12
CA PHE A 270 -13.14 -3.21 26.01
C PHE A 270 -13.46 -1.72 25.88
N LEU A 271 -12.43 -0.87 25.87
CA LEU A 271 -12.60 0.58 25.68
C LEU A 271 -13.19 0.91 24.31
N LEU A 272 -12.75 0.24 23.24
CA LEU A 272 -13.32 0.38 21.90
C LEU A 272 -14.81 0.01 21.89
N ARG A 273 -15.17 -1.15 22.46
CA ARG A 273 -16.58 -1.59 22.54
C ARG A 273 -17.43 -0.59 23.33
N LYS A 274 -16.96 -0.20 24.52
CA LYS A 274 -17.72 0.61 25.46
C LYS A 274 -17.85 2.08 25.05
N LEU A 275 -16.80 2.67 24.49
CA LEU A 275 -16.76 4.11 24.20
C LEU A 275 -17.11 4.42 22.75
N PHE A 276 -16.74 3.56 21.80
CA PHE A 276 -16.85 3.87 20.37
C PHE A 276 -17.92 3.07 19.65
N TYR A 277 -18.01 1.75 19.88
CA TYR A 277 -19.06 0.95 19.26
C TYR A 277 -20.42 1.24 19.92
N ARG A 278 -20.52 1.16 21.25
CA ARG A 278 -21.74 1.49 22.03
C ARG A 278 -22.97 0.77 21.48
N ASP A 279 -23.86 1.51 20.83
CA ASP A 279 -25.08 1.08 20.15
C ASP A 279 -24.84 0.18 18.93
N LEU A 280 -23.62 0.19 18.40
CA LEU A 280 -23.17 -0.60 17.27
C LEU A 280 -22.33 -1.82 17.71
N GLU A 281 -22.41 -2.28 18.96
CA GLU A 281 -21.58 -3.40 19.43
C GLU A 281 -21.78 -4.70 18.60
N ASP A 282 -22.91 -4.85 17.92
CA ASP A 282 -23.21 -5.99 17.06
C ASP A 282 -22.25 -6.11 15.85
N ILE A 283 -21.68 -5.01 15.36
CA ILE A 283 -20.70 -5.05 14.27
C ILE A 283 -19.26 -5.28 14.74
N ALA A 284 -19.01 -5.26 16.07
CA ALA A 284 -17.69 -5.55 16.60
C ALA A 284 -17.34 -7.04 16.39
N PRO A 285 -16.07 -7.36 16.06
CA PRO A 285 -15.62 -8.75 16.00
C PRO A 285 -15.91 -9.51 17.29
N SER A 286 -16.30 -10.78 17.18
CA SER A 286 -16.54 -11.66 18.32
C SER A 286 -15.34 -12.54 18.67
N GLU A 287 -14.66 -13.08 17.65
CA GLU A 287 -13.62 -14.10 17.84
C GLU A 287 -12.19 -13.58 17.63
N LYS A 288 -12.03 -12.54 16.81
CA LYS A 288 -10.72 -11.99 16.45
C LYS A 288 -10.34 -10.84 17.36
N GLY A 289 -9.21 -10.99 18.04
CA GLY A 289 -8.58 -9.90 18.80
C GLY A 289 -8.17 -8.74 17.89
N LEU A 290 -7.97 -7.58 18.51
CA LEU A 290 -7.66 -6.32 17.81
C LEU A 290 -6.35 -6.38 17.00
N TYR A 291 -5.36 -7.14 17.46
CA TYR A 291 -4.02 -7.24 16.87
C TYR A 291 -3.83 -8.50 16.01
N MET A 292 -4.90 -9.29 15.79
CA MET A 292 -4.84 -10.53 15.00
C MET A 292 -5.14 -10.35 13.50
N ASP A 293 -5.69 -9.22 13.10
CA ASP A 293 -6.02 -8.91 11.69
C ASP A 293 -5.77 -7.42 11.45
N THR A 294 -5.75 -7.02 10.18
CA THR A 294 -5.63 -5.60 9.81
C THR A 294 -6.96 -4.88 10.09
N PRO A 295 -7.01 -3.94 11.04
CA PRO A 295 -8.21 -3.16 11.31
C PRO A 295 -8.48 -2.15 10.19
N MET A 296 -9.73 -1.71 10.09
CA MET A 296 -10.11 -0.54 9.31
C MET A 296 -10.03 0.69 10.21
N VAL A 297 -9.50 1.80 9.70
CA VAL A 297 -9.38 3.04 10.47
C VAL A 297 -10.26 4.10 9.82
N ASN A 298 -11.44 4.35 10.39
CA ASN A 298 -12.42 5.26 9.84
C ASN A 298 -13.43 5.74 10.89
N SER A 299 -13.74 7.04 10.91
CA SER A 299 -14.77 7.61 11.78
C SER A 299 -16.15 7.69 11.12
N ASP A 300 -16.18 7.84 9.80
CA ASP A 300 -17.39 8.09 9.01
C ASP A 300 -18.33 6.89 8.97
N VAL A 301 -17.79 5.66 8.97
CA VAL A 301 -18.59 4.43 8.93
C VAL A 301 -19.60 4.41 10.08
N MET A 302 -19.13 4.60 11.31
CA MET A 302 -19.98 4.55 12.50
C MET A 302 -21.07 5.62 12.47
N ASP A 303 -20.72 6.85 12.10
CA ASP A 303 -21.67 7.95 12.05
C ASP A 303 -22.78 7.73 11.01
N LYS A 304 -22.44 7.13 9.86
CA LYS A 304 -23.44 6.81 8.83
C LYS A 304 -24.36 5.66 9.25
N LEU A 305 -23.83 4.66 9.96
CA LEU A 305 -24.63 3.58 10.55
C LEU A 305 -25.63 4.14 11.57
N ARG A 306 -25.19 4.99 12.50
CA ARG A 306 -26.07 5.62 13.51
C ARG A 306 -27.15 6.50 12.93
N LYS A 307 -26.83 7.23 11.85
CA LYS A 307 -27.79 8.07 11.13
C LYS A 307 -28.76 7.28 10.25
N GLY A 308 -28.61 5.95 10.16
CA GLY A 308 -29.40 5.09 9.27
C GLY A 308 -29.14 5.33 7.78
N GLN A 309 -28.05 6.03 7.44
CA GLN A 309 -27.64 6.29 6.05
C GLN A 309 -26.96 5.07 5.42
N ALA A 310 -26.36 4.24 6.25
CA ALA A 310 -25.79 2.96 5.87
C ALA A 310 -26.26 1.86 6.83
N GLU A 311 -26.25 0.61 6.35
CA GLU A 311 -26.37 -0.57 7.19
C GLU A 311 -25.18 -1.50 6.99
N TRP A 312 -24.78 -2.20 8.05
CA TRP A 312 -23.74 -3.22 8.00
C TRP A 312 -24.38 -4.59 8.14
N VAL A 313 -24.24 -5.41 7.10
CA VAL A 313 -24.82 -6.75 7.01
C VAL A 313 -23.69 -7.76 7.17
N ARG A 314 -23.70 -8.46 8.30
CA ARG A 314 -22.86 -9.64 8.51
C ARG A 314 -23.51 -10.83 7.82
N GLY A 315 -22.83 -11.43 6.84
CA GLY A 315 -23.41 -12.56 6.13
C GLY A 315 -22.59 -13.04 4.95
N ASP A 316 -22.97 -14.21 4.45
CA ASP A 316 -22.38 -14.80 3.25
C ASP A 316 -23.15 -14.36 2.01
N ILE A 317 -22.42 -14.18 0.90
CA ILE A 317 -22.99 -13.74 -0.37
C ILE A 317 -23.26 -14.97 -1.20
N ASP A 318 -24.53 -15.39 -1.26
CA ASP A 318 -24.92 -16.65 -1.90
C ASP A 318 -25.10 -16.49 -3.42
N GLY A 319 -25.49 -15.30 -3.86
CA GLY A 319 -25.70 -14.99 -5.27
C GLY A 319 -26.46 -13.70 -5.46
N PHE A 320 -26.77 -13.35 -6.72
CA PHE A 320 -27.54 -12.16 -7.08
C PHE A 320 -28.90 -12.57 -7.64
N CYS A 321 -29.86 -11.67 -7.51
CA CYS A 321 -31.17 -11.75 -8.16
C CYS A 321 -31.38 -10.51 -9.04
N ASP A 322 -32.54 -10.38 -9.66
CA ASP A 322 -32.81 -9.28 -10.59
C ASP A 322 -32.86 -7.89 -9.92
N ARG A 323 -33.12 -7.84 -8.61
CA ARG A 323 -33.28 -6.62 -7.80
C ARG A 323 -32.14 -6.35 -6.81
N GLY A 324 -31.17 -7.25 -6.65
CA GLY A 324 -30.13 -7.08 -5.64
C GLY A 324 -29.30 -8.31 -5.31
N VAL A 325 -28.79 -8.37 -4.08
CA VAL A 325 -27.88 -9.39 -3.59
C VAL A 325 -28.59 -10.31 -2.60
N ILE A 326 -28.48 -11.63 -2.79
CA ILE A 326 -28.96 -12.65 -1.87
C ILE A 326 -27.87 -12.89 -0.83
N VAL A 327 -28.22 -12.71 0.45
CA VAL A 327 -27.30 -12.81 1.57
C VAL A 327 -27.86 -13.77 2.62
N ASN A 328 -27.04 -14.71 3.07
CA ASN A 328 -27.28 -15.45 4.30
C ASN A 328 -26.83 -14.59 5.49
N ARG A 329 -27.76 -13.81 6.07
CA ARG A 329 -27.47 -12.90 7.19
C ARG A 329 -27.21 -13.71 8.46
N ARG A 330 -26.03 -13.54 9.02
CA ARG A 330 -25.56 -14.24 10.22
C ARG A 330 -25.66 -13.34 11.45
N ALA A 331 -26.00 -13.94 12.58
CA ALA A 331 -25.94 -13.29 13.88
C ALA A 331 -24.48 -13.15 14.37
N LYS A 332 -24.26 -12.29 15.36
CA LYS A 332 -22.93 -12.13 15.97
C LYS A 332 -22.44 -13.43 16.61
N GLY A 333 -21.16 -13.74 16.40
CA GLY A 333 -20.54 -14.99 16.88
C GLY A 333 -20.76 -16.21 15.97
N VAL A 334 -21.58 -16.11 14.91
CA VAL A 334 -21.74 -17.23 13.98
C VAL A 334 -20.60 -17.21 12.93
N PRO A 335 -19.83 -18.31 12.78
CA PRO A 335 -18.71 -18.37 11.85
C PRO A 335 -19.17 -18.33 10.38
N GLN A 336 -18.21 -18.14 9.48
CA GLN A 336 -18.46 -18.11 8.03
C GLN A 336 -19.06 -19.44 7.55
N GLY A 337 -20.11 -19.39 6.74
CA GLY A 337 -20.85 -20.57 6.29
C GLY A 337 -21.75 -21.19 7.36
N GLY A 338 -21.88 -20.56 8.53
CA GLY A 338 -22.79 -20.98 9.58
C GLY A 338 -24.27 -20.68 9.28
N PRO A 339 -25.18 -21.10 10.18
CA PRO A 339 -26.61 -20.87 10.01
C PRO A 339 -26.94 -19.37 10.03
N GLY A 340 -27.87 -18.96 9.18
CA GLY A 340 -28.36 -17.60 9.15
C GLY A 340 -29.72 -17.52 8.46
N ARG A 341 -30.15 -16.30 8.16
CA ARG A 341 -31.42 -16.02 7.48
C ARG A 341 -31.13 -15.50 6.09
N GLU A 342 -31.68 -16.18 5.09
CA GLU A 342 -31.67 -15.69 3.72
C GLU A 342 -32.47 -14.37 3.63
N GLU A 343 -31.84 -13.36 3.06
CA GLU A 343 -32.40 -12.02 2.86
C GLU A 343 -31.92 -11.47 1.52
N VAL A 344 -32.80 -10.74 0.83
CA VAL A 344 -32.43 -10.01 -0.38
C VAL A 344 -32.18 -8.55 -0.04
N ILE A 345 -30.96 -8.10 -0.30
CA ILE A 345 -30.56 -6.70 -0.17
C ILE A 345 -30.75 -6.00 -1.51
N ASP A 346 -31.77 -5.16 -1.60
CA ASP A 346 -32.08 -4.38 -2.80
C ASP A 346 -30.94 -3.41 -3.15
N ALA A 347 -30.54 -3.44 -4.41
CA ALA A 347 -29.51 -2.55 -4.93
C ALA A 347 -29.84 -2.14 -6.37
N ASP A 348 -29.64 -0.86 -6.68
CA ASP A 348 -29.56 -0.37 -8.06
C ASP A 348 -28.12 -0.49 -8.58
N ILE A 349 -27.14 -0.41 -7.68
CA ILE A 349 -25.71 -0.48 -7.98
C ILE A 349 -25.02 -1.41 -6.97
N ILE A 350 -24.22 -2.35 -7.46
CA ILE A 350 -23.37 -3.22 -6.64
C ILE A 350 -21.92 -2.79 -6.79
N ILE A 351 -21.24 -2.55 -5.67
CA ILE A 351 -19.81 -2.21 -5.63
C ILE A 351 -19.04 -3.40 -5.06
N MET A 352 -18.19 -4.01 -5.88
CA MET A 352 -17.27 -5.06 -5.50
C MET A 352 -16.03 -4.47 -4.83
N ALA A 353 -16.01 -4.46 -3.50
CA ALA A 353 -14.87 -4.08 -2.67
C ALA A 353 -14.04 -5.32 -2.27
N THR A 354 -13.75 -6.16 -3.26
CA THR A 354 -13.19 -7.51 -3.11
C THR A 354 -11.66 -7.58 -3.20
N GLY A 355 -11.02 -6.42 -3.27
CA GLY A 355 -9.57 -6.26 -3.25
C GLY A 355 -8.91 -6.47 -4.62
N PHE A 356 -7.59 -6.66 -4.61
CA PHE A 356 -6.78 -6.80 -5.82
C PHE A 356 -6.01 -8.12 -5.79
N LYS A 357 -5.69 -8.63 -6.98
CA LYS A 357 -4.72 -9.72 -7.13
C LYS A 357 -3.32 -9.15 -6.88
N ARG A 358 -2.46 -9.95 -6.23
CA ARG A 358 -1.04 -9.61 -6.14
C ARG A 358 -0.42 -9.70 -7.54
N PRO A 359 0.38 -8.70 -7.96
CA PRO A 359 1.14 -8.79 -9.20
C PRO A 359 2.02 -10.04 -9.22
N SER A 360 2.13 -10.67 -10.39
CA SER A 360 3.02 -11.83 -10.54
C SER A 360 4.48 -11.40 -10.49
N LEU A 361 5.30 -12.18 -9.78
CA LEU A 361 6.76 -12.07 -9.80
C LEU A 361 7.42 -13.00 -10.84
N SER A 362 6.63 -13.60 -11.73
CA SER A 362 7.11 -14.57 -12.73
C SER A 362 8.10 -14.02 -13.75
N PHE A 363 8.28 -12.70 -13.82
CA PHE A 363 9.33 -12.11 -14.66
C PHE A 363 10.72 -12.29 -14.04
N LEU A 364 10.81 -12.56 -12.73
CA LEU A 364 12.07 -12.87 -12.05
C LEU A 364 12.52 -14.31 -12.37
N PRO A 365 13.84 -14.60 -12.32
CA PRO A 365 14.35 -15.95 -12.46
C PRO A 365 13.75 -16.92 -11.43
N GLU A 366 13.46 -18.16 -11.85
CA GLU A 366 12.82 -19.18 -10.99
C GLU A 366 13.62 -19.52 -9.73
N ASP A 367 14.94 -19.44 -9.82
CA ASP A 367 15.86 -19.67 -8.69
C ASP A 367 15.80 -18.57 -7.62
N SER A 368 15.08 -17.46 -7.89
CA SER A 368 14.75 -16.44 -6.88
C SER A 368 13.79 -16.95 -5.79
N PHE A 369 13.13 -18.11 -6.00
CA PHE A 369 12.07 -18.64 -5.13
C PHE A 369 12.25 -20.12 -4.74
N LYS A 370 13.48 -20.57 -4.42
CA LYS A 370 13.74 -21.97 -4.06
C LYS A 370 13.10 -22.38 -2.73
N GLU A 371 12.47 -23.57 -2.70
CA GLU A 371 11.97 -24.28 -1.51
C GLU A 371 13.10 -24.49 -0.46
N PRO A 372 12.81 -24.50 0.86
CA PRO A 372 11.49 -24.62 1.52
C PRO A 372 10.66 -23.32 1.63
N TYR A 373 10.96 -22.27 0.87
CA TYR A 373 10.45 -20.92 1.12
C TYR A 373 9.32 -20.50 0.16
N GLY A 374 8.12 -20.30 0.71
CA GLY A 374 6.96 -19.72 0.01
C GLY A 374 7.00 -18.17 -0.08
N PRO A 375 6.46 -17.54 -1.14
CA PRO A 375 6.39 -16.09 -1.25
C PRO A 375 5.45 -15.44 -0.20
N PRO A 376 5.79 -14.28 0.41
CA PRO A 376 7.04 -13.53 0.35
C PRO A 376 7.78 -13.64 1.70
N ASN A 377 8.50 -14.74 1.95
CA ASN A 377 9.41 -14.82 3.10
C ASN A 377 10.85 -14.48 2.66
N TRP A 378 11.13 -13.19 2.44
CA TRP A 378 12.46 -12.66 2.09
C TRP A 378 13.20 -12.17 3.35
N TYR A 379 14.54 -12.16 3.32
CA TYR A 379 15.34 -11.55 4.40
C TYR A 379 15.02 -10.06 4.49
N LEU A 380 14.55 -9.62 5.67
CA LEU A 380 13.98 -8.29 5.89
C LEU A 380 12.83 -7.93 4.93
N GLN A 381 12.14 -8.93 4.36
CA GLN A 381 11.16 -8.77 3.28
C GLN A 381 11.72 -8.06 2.02
N THR A 382 13.04 -7.96 1.93
CA THR A 382 13.75 -7.08 1.00
C THR A 382 14.68 -7.92 0.13
N PHE A 383 15.56 -8.73 0.73
CA PHE A 383 16.54 -9.53 0.00
C PHE A 383 16.15 -11.01 -0.13
N PRO A 384 16.32 -11.64 -1.30
CA PRO A 384 16.42 -13.10 -1.36
C PRO A 384 17.62 -13.52 -0.51
N GLN A 385 17.48 -14.61 0.26
CA GLN A 385 18.58 -15.06 1.11
C GLN A 385 19.80 -15.48 0.27
N PRO A 386 21.03 -15.27 0.77
CA PRO A 386 22.24 -15.75 0.11
C PRO A 386 22.13 -17.25 -0.15
N ILE A 387 22.50 -17.68 -1.36
CA ILE A 387 22.77 -19.09 -1.63
C ILE A 387 24.01 -19.44 -0.80
N LEU A 388 23.86 -20.15 0.32
CA LEU A 388 24.99 -20.71 1.05
C LEU A 388 25.54 -21.91 0.24
N PRO A 389 26.74 -21.86 -0.34
CA PRO A 389 27.43 -23.08 -0.72
C PRO A 389 27.84 -23.81 0.57
N SER A 390 27.54 -25.10 0.69
CA SER A 390 28.17 -25.98 1.68
C SER A 390 29.36 -26.71 1.03
N PRO A 391 30.46 -27.04 1.76
CA PRO A 391 30.59 -27.14 3.23
C PRO A 391 31.70 -26.19 3.82
N PRO A 392 32.16 -26.33 5.08
CA PRO A 392 32.28 -25.25 6.05
C PRO A 392 33.71 -24.68 6.10
N SER A 393 34.10 -23.85 5.15
CA SER A 393 35.42 -23.18 5.24
C SER A 393 35.52 -21.83 4.56
N THR A 394 34.41 -21.30 4.04
CA THR A 394 34.41 -19.98 3.43
C THR A 394 33.44 -19.07 4.17
N VAL A 395 33.97 -17.92 4.60
CA VAL A 395 33.22 -16.77 5.09
C VAL A 395 31.98 -16.57 4.20
N PRO A 396 30.78 -16.25 4.75
CA PRO A 396 29.59 -16.05 3.94
C PRO A 396 29.88 -15.02 2.84
N THR A 397 30.01 -15.48 1.61
CA THR A 397 30.12 -14.60 0.45
C THR A 397 28.69 -14.22 0.11
N TRP A 398 28.35 -12.96 0.38
CA TRP A 398 27.12 -12.37 -0.16
C TRP A 398 27.14 -12.54 -1.68
N PRO A 399 26.05 -13.00 -2.32
CA PRO A 399 26.00 -12.99 -3.78
C PRO A 399 26.30 -11.55 -4.25
N PRO A 400 27.14 -11.39 -5.28
CA PRO A 400 27.51 -10.07 -5.75
C PRO A 400 26.24 -9.34 -6.22
N SER A 401 25.97 -8.21 -5.55
CA SER A 401 25.12 -7.10 -6.01
C SER A 401 23.69 -7.44 -6.48
N GLY A 402 22.75 -7.38 -5.53
CA GLY A 402 21.33 -7.23 -5.84
C GLY A 402 20.62 -6.54 -4.69
N LEU A 403 20.19 -5.29 -4.89
CA LEU A 403 19.29 -4.61 -3.95
C LEU A 403 17.86 -5.00 -4.34
N TRP A 404 17.29 -5.96 -3.66
CA TRP A 404 15.93 -6.41 -3.93
C TRP A 404 15.00 -5.69 -2.96
N VAL A 405 13.83 -5.24 -3.40
CA VAL A 405 12.81 -4.66 -2.51
C VAL A 405 11.47 -5.06 -3.05
N THR A 406 10.78 -6.05 -2.46
CA THR A 406 9.35 -6.23 -2.77
C THR A 406 8.54 -5.34 -1.85
N GLY A 407 7.76 -4.46 -2.48
CA GLY A 407 6.99 -3.41 -1.83
C GLY A 407 6.14 -3.89 -0.65
N THR A 408 6.63 -3.58 0.55
CA THR A 408 5.81 -3.05 1.63
C THR A 408 6.35 -1.66 1.95
N LEU A 409 5.51 -0.63 1.85
CA LEU A 409 5.88 0.75 2.19
C LEU A 409 6.17 0.84 3.70
N GLY A 410 7.43 0.62 4.08
CA GLY A 410 7.88 0.73 5.47
C GLY A 410 9.36 1.02 5.65
N TYR A 411 10.16 0.99 4.59
CA TYR A 411 11.60 0.77 4.71
C TYR A 411 12.48 1.99 4.40
N THR A 412 11.97 3.21 4.57
CA THR A 412 12.75 4.45 4.36
C THR A 412 14.06 4.47 5.17
N LEU A 413 14.07 3.88 6.37
CA LEU A 413 15.27 3.74 7.22
C LEU A 413 16.22 2.62 6.77
N GLU A 414 15.70 1.53 6.22
CA GLU A 414 16.54 0.42 5.73
C GLU A 414 17.28 0.79 4.45
N PHE A 415 16.71 1.64 3.58
CA PHE A 415 17.43 2.15 2.40
C PHE A 415 18.70 2.90 2.78
N SER A 416 18.65 3.82 3.76
CA SER A 416 19.83 4.58 4.19
C SER A 416 20.89 3.68 4.84
N SER A 417 20.48 2.67 5.62
CA SER A 417 21.39 1.70 6.23
C SER A 417 22.04 0.80 5.17
N CYS A 418 21.26 0.33 4.20
CA CYS A 418 21.75 -0.54 3.13
C CYS A 418 22.71 0.20 2.18
N PHE A 419 22.41 1.45 1.81
CA PHE A 419 23.35 2.26 1.02
C PHE A 419 24.61 2.65 1.80
N SER A 420 24.52 2.81 3.13
CA SER A 420 25.70 2.99 4.00
C SER A 420 26.60 1.74 4.02
N GLN A 421 26.02 0.55 4.08
CA GLN A 421 26.74 -0.73 3.96
C GLN A 421 27.38 -0.92 2.58
N ILE A 422 26.69 -0.56 1.49
CA ILE A 422 27.27 -0.58 0.13
C ILE A 422 28.42 0.43 -0.01
N ARG A 423 28.34 1.58 0.68
CA ARG A 423 29.38 2.62 0.66
C ARG A 423 30.63 2.22 1.46
N SER A 424 30.46 1.43 2.53
CA SER A 424 31.57 0.91 3.34
C SER A 424 32.20 -0.35 2.76
N HIS A 425 31.46 -1.12 1.97
CA HIS A 425 31.90 -2.36 1.31
C HIS A 425 31.88 -2.25 -0.21
N GLY A 426 32.31 -1.10 -0.77
CA GLY A 426 32.56 -1.00 -2.21
C GLY A 426 33.34 -2.23 -2.70
N PRO A 427 33.10 -2.71 -3.94
CA PRO A 427 33.62 -3.99 -4.38
C PRO A 427 35.12 -4.02 -4.11
N LEU A 428 35.56 -4.95 -3.25
CA LEU A 428 36.96 -5.25 -3.04
C LEU A 428 37.51 -5.84 -4.35
N LEU A 429 37.75 -4.97 -5.32
CA LEU A 429 38.71 -5.18 -6.38
C LEU A 429 40.07 -4.78 -5.81
N SER A 430 40.56 -5.56 -4.83
CA SER A 430 41.97 -5.57 -4.46
C SER A 430 42.58 -6.81 -5.11
N GLY A 431 43.51 -6.57 -6.03
CA GLY A 431 44.02 -7.57 -6.96
C GLY A 431 44.77 -8.74 -6.33
N CYS A 432 44.79 -9.84 -7.07
CA CYS A 432 45.92 -10.76 -7.07
C CYS A 432 46.65 -10.57 -8.40
N SER A 433 47.66 -9.71 -8.37
CA SER A 433 48.83 -9.79 -9.25
C SER A 433 49.71 -10.95 -8.77
N ASP A 434 50.19 -11.75 -9.72
CA ASP A 434 51.41 -12.58 -9.75
C ASP A 434 51.93 -13.21 -8.44
N GLY A 435 52.03 -14.54 -8.46
CA GLY A 435 52.74 -15.38 -7.48
C GLY A 435 52.30 -16.83 -7.52
#